data_AF-A0A2T5CDE2-F1
#
_entry.id   AF-A0A2T5CDE2-F1
#
_cell.length_a   1.000
_cell.length_b   1.000
_cell.length_c   1.000
_cell.angle_alpha   90.00
_cell.angle_beta   90.00
_cell.angle_gamma   90.00
#
_symmetry.space_group_name_H-M   'P 1'
#
loop_
_entity.id
_entity.type
_entity.pdbx_description
1 polymer ?
#
loop_
_entity_poly.entity_id
_entity_poly.type
_entity_poly.pdbx_seq_one_letter_code
_entity_poly.pdbx_strand_id
1 'polypeptide(L)' 'MKQNITLALEKDLLSELKVLAARKSMSISGMLSSQLREIVEQEKQYEQCKNRALASLRQGYHFGGRPASREELHAR' A
#
# COMPACT_ATOMS: atom_id res chain seq x y z
N MET A 1 6.50 -13.72 15.39
CA MET A 1 5.80 -15.01 15.62
C MET A 1 4.62 -15.09 14.65
N LYS A 2 4.21 -16.29 14.22
CA LYS A 2 3.01 -16.49 13.39
C LYS A 2 1.89 -17.04 14.27
N GLN A 3 0.65 -16.58 14.05
CA GLN A 3 -0.54 -17.06 14.74
C GLN A 3 -1.50 -17.69 13.72
N ASN A 4 -2.03 -18.86 14.05
CA ASN A 4 -2.96 -19.57 13.18
C ASN A 4 -4.38 -19.04 13.39
N ILE A 5 -5.13 -18.91 12.29
CA ILE A 5 -6.53 -18.46 12.28
C ILE A 5 -7.34 -19.51 11.51
N THR A 6 -8.46 -19.95 12.09
CA THR A 6 -9.41 -20.83 11.42
C THR A 6 -10.49 -19.99 10.75
N LEU A 7 -10.78 -20.27 9.48
CA LEU A 7 -11.79 -19.57 8.70
C LEU A 7 -12.85 -20.56 8.21
N ALA A 8 -14.12 -20.23 8.41
CA ALA A 8 -15.21 -20.93 7.76
C ALA A 8 -15.47 -20.28 6.40
N LEU A 9 -15.41 -21.06 5.33
CA LEU A 9 -15.66 -20.62 3.96
C LEU A 9 -16.72 -21.53 3.33
N GLU A 10 -17.51 -20.97 2.43
CA GLU A 10 -18.44 -21.74 1.61
C GLU A 10 -17.67 -22.74 0.73
N LYS A 11 -18.26 -23.92 0.49
CA LYS A 11 -17.60 -24.99 -0.27
C LYS A 11 -17.26 -24.57 -1.71
N ASP A 12 -18.13 -23.79 -2.31
CA ASP A 12 -17.99 -23.34 -3.70
C ASP A 12 -16.83 -22.34 -3.80
N LEU A 13 -16.81 -21.36 -2.89
CA LEU A 13 -15.70 -20.42 -2.74
C LEU A 13 -14.36 -21.13 -2.51
N LEU A 14 -14.31 -22.14 -1.64
CA LEU A 14 -13.08 -22.91 -1.39
C LEU A 14 -12.58 -23.64 -2.66
N SER A 15 -13.51 -24.10 -3.51
CA SER A 15 -13.17 -24.80 -4.75
C SER A 15 -12.56 -23.84 -5.77
N GLU A 16 -13.13 -22.66 -5.93
CA GLU A 16 -12.57 -21.60 -6.78
C GLU A 16 -11.20 -21.13 -6.28
N LEU A 17 -11.05 -20.95 -4.96
CA LEU A 17 -9.79 -20.58 -4.31
C LEU A 17 -8.68 -21.58 -4.60
N LYS A 18 -8.97 -22.89 -4.59
CA LYS A 18 -8.00 -23.93 -4.94
C LYS A 18 -7.50 -23.78 -6.37
N VAL A 19 -8.42 -23.58 -7.32
CA VAL A 19 -8.08 -23.40 -8.74
C VAL A 19 -7.22 -22.15 -8.93
N LEU A 20 -7.62 -21.03 -8.30
CA LEU A 20 -6.92 -19.76 -8.44
C LEU A 20 -5.52 -19.80 -7.78
N ALA A 21 -5.40 -20.43 -6.62
CA ALA A 21 -4.12 -20.62 -5.93
C ALA A 21 -3.18 -21.50 -6.77
N ALA A 22 -3.68 -22.60 -7.35
CA ALA A 22 -2.91 -23.46 -8.25
C ALA A 22 -2.43 -22.70 -9.50
N ARG A 23 -3.31 -21.92 -10.14
CA ARG A 23 -2.94 -21.06 -11.28
C ARG A 23 -1.82 -20.06 -10.95
N LYS A 24 -1.79 -19.56 -9.72
CA LYS A 24 -0.76 -18.63 -9.23
C LYS A 24 0.47 -19.32 -8.64
N SER A 25 0.53 -20.66 -8.64
CA SER A 25 1.59 -21.44 -7.98
C SER A 25 1.75 -21.10 -6.49
N MET A 26 0.64 -20.82 -5.81
CA MET A 26 0.59 -20.44 -4.39
C MET A 26 -0.27 -21.44 -3.61
N SER A 27 0.01 -21.58 -2.31
CA SER A 27 -0.95 -22.21 -1.39
C SER A 27 -2.08 -21.25 -1.04
N ILE A 28 -3.24 -21.78 -0.64
CA ILE A 28 -4.39 -20.95 -0.20
C ILE A 28 -3.98 -20.06 0.97
N SER A 29 -3.31 -20.63 1.98
CA SER A 29 -2.84 -19.85 3.14
C SER A 29 -1.82 -18.78 2.75
N GLY A 30 -0.93 -19.06 1.79
CA GLY A 30 0.03 -18.09 1.27
C GLY A 30 -0.66 -16.95 0.53
N MET A 31 -1.65 -17.26 -0.29
CA MET A 31 -2.44 -16.27 -1.03
C MET A 31 -3.26 -15.38 -0.09
N LEU A 32 -3.97 -15.96 0.87
CA LEU A 32 -4.72 -15.22 1.89
C LEU A 32 -3.80 -14.34 2.73
N SER A 33 -2.64 -14.86 3.15
CA SER A 33 -1.65 -14.08 3.90
C SER A 33 -1.14 -12.88 3.09
N SER A 34 -0.94 -13.06 1.78
CA SER A 34 -0.52 -11.96 0.90
C SER A 34 -1.58 -10.89 0.78
N GLN A 35 -2.85 -11.27 0.60
CA GLN A 35 -3.97 -10.34 0.49
C GLN A 35 -4.22 -9.57 1.79
N LEU A 36 -4.16 -10.26 2.94
CA LEU A 36 -4.25 -9.60 4.24
C LEU A 36 -3.11 -8.60 4.47
N ARG A 37 -1.89 -8.94 4.04
CA ARG A 37 -0.76 -8.01 4.10
C ARG A 37 -1.00 -6.79 3.23
N GLU A 38 -1.50 -6.98 2.02
CA GLU A 38 -1.79 -5.89 1.08
C GLU A 38 -2.82 -4.92 1.65
N ILE A 39 -3.92 -5.42 2.24
CA ILE A 39 -4.92 -4.59 2.92
C ILE A 39 -4.30 -3.77 4.05
N VAL A 40 -3.50 -4.40 4.91
CA VAL A 40 -2.84 -3.72 6.03
C VAL A 40 -1.83 -2.69 5.55
N GLU A 41 -1.09 -3.01 4.49
CA GLU A 41 -0.10 -2.10 3.92
C GLU A 41 -0.77 -0.90 3.26
N GLN A 42 -1.84 -1.10 2.48
CA GLN A 42 -2.60 0.00 1.87
C GLN A 42 -3.08 1.00 2.93
N GLU A 43 -3.63 0.51 4.04
CA GLU A 43 -4.09 1.35 5.15
C GLU A 43 -2.92 2.11 5.81
N LYS A 44 -1.81 1.41 6.06
CA LYS A 44 -0.62 2.02 6.68
C LYS A 44 0.10 2.99 5.77
N GLN A 45 0.14 2.72 4.46
CA GLN A 45 0.89 3.48 3.49
C GLN A 45 0.34 4.90 3.37
N TYR A 46 -0.99 5.07 3.40
CA TYR A 46 -1.60 6.39 3.42
C TYR A 46 -1.13 7.20 4.65
N GLU A 47 -1.28 6.66 5.85
CA GLU A 47 -0.90 7.38 7.07
C GLU A 47 0.61 7.62 7.15
N GLN A 48 1.45 6.69 6.69
CA GLN A 48 2.90 6.90 6.60
C GLN A 48 3.25 8.02 5.62
N CYS A 49 2.67 8.02 4.42
CA CYS A 49 2.89 9.05 3.41
C CYS A 49 2.43 10.43 3.91
N LYS A 50 1.25 10.51 4.52
CA LYS A 50 0.72 11.72 5.15
C LYS A 50 1.65 12.26 6.22
N ASN A 51 2.11 11.40 7.14
CA ASN A 51 3.03 11.80 8.20
C ASN A 51 4.38 12.28 7.65
N ARG A 52 4.92 11.62 6.62
CA ARG A 52 6.14 12.06 5.92
C ARG A 52 5.96 13.41 5.24
N ALA A 53 4.84 13.62 4.55
CA ALA A 53 4.53 14.89 3.90
C ALA A 53 4.41 16.03 4.93
N LEU A 54 3.68 15.81 6.02
CA LEU A 54 3.53 16.79 7.11
C LEU A 54 4.87 17.10 7.79
N ALA A 55 5.71 16.09 8.03
CA ALA A 55 7.05 16.28 8.56
C ALA A 55 7.92 17.12 7.62
N SER A 56 7.85 16.86 6.32
CA SER A 56 8.57 17.62 5.29
C SER A 56 8.11 19.08 5.23
N LEU A 57 6.80 19.33 5.33
CA LEU A 57 6.25 20.69 5.39
C LEU A 57 6.69 21.44 6.66
N ARG A 58 6.74 20.76 7.81
CA ARG A 58 7.20 21.36 9.09
C ARG A 58 8.70 21.65 9.08
N GLN A 59 9.50 20.76 8.50
CA GLN A 59 10.93 20.97 8.33
C GLN A 59 11.20 22.16 7.40
N GLY A 60 10.39 22.29 6.34
CA GLY A 60 10.62 23.25 5.28
C GLY A 60 11.84 22.89 4.44
N TYR A 61 12.05 23.62 3.36
CA TYR A 61 13.18 23.41 2.45
C TYR A 61 13.93 24.71 2.23
N HIS A 62 15.25 24.64 2.31
CA HIS A 62 16.13 25.73 1.88
C HIS A 62 16.52 25.51 0.42
N PHE A 63 15.65 25.94 -0.49
CA PHE A 63 15.88 25.79 -1.93
C PHE A 63 16.93 26.75 -2.49
N GLY A 64 17.38 27.74 -1.71
CA GLY A 64 18.29 28.79 -2.17
C GLY A 64 17.67 29.66 -3.27
N GLY A 65 18.45 30.60 -3.79
CA GLY A 65 18.01 31.50 -4.86
C GLY A 65 17.01 32.57 -4.42
N ARG A 66 16.48 33.30 -5.41
CA ARG A 66 15.40 34.28 -5.22
C ARG A 66 14.06 33.68 -5.67
N PRO A 67 12.95 33.95 -4.96
CA PRO A 67 11.62 33.55 -5.44
C PRO A 67 11.40 34.05 -6.87
N ALA A 68 10.99 33.17 -7.77
CA ALA A 68 10.63 33.54 -9.13
C ALA A 68 9.25 34.20 -9.15
N SER A 69 9.08 35.21 -10.01
CA SER A 69 7.76 35.80 -10.26
C SER A 69 6.90 34.81 -11.08
N ARG A 70 5.57 34.96 -11.01
CA ARG A 70 4.65 34.13 -11.80
C ARG A 70 4.94 34.27 -13.30
N GLU A 71 5.26 35.49 -13.74
CA GLU A 71 5.58 35.85 -15.11
C GLU A 71 6.89 35.18 -15.56
N GLU A 72 7.90 35.13 -14.70
CA GLU A 72 9.18 34.44 -14.96
C GLU A 72 8.98 32.92 -15.15
N LEU A 73 8.00 32.30 -14.47
CA LEU A 73 7.70 30.87 -14.60
C LEU A 73 6.77 30.53 -15.78
N HIS A 74 5.98 31.50 -16.25
CA HIS A 74 4.94 31.30 -17.25
C HIS A 74 5.43 31.56 -18.69
N ALA A 75 6.59 32.22 -18.85
CA ALA A 75 7.23 32.40 -20.15
C ALA A 75 7.91 31.09 -20.59
N ARG A 76 7.14 30.22 -21.26
CA ARG A 76 7.68 29.16 -22.12
C ARG A 76 7.86 29.69 -23.54
#